data_AF-A0AAU5P1U9-F1
#
_entry.id   AF-A0AAU5P1U9-F1
#
_cell.length_a   1.000
_cell.length_b   1.000
_cell.length_c   1.000
_cell.angle_alpha   90.00
_cell.angle_beta   90.00
_cell.angle_gamma   90.00
#
_symmetry.space_group_name_H-M   'P 1'
#
loop_
_entity.id
_entity.type
_entity.pdbx_description
1 polymer ?
#
loop_
_entity_poly.entity_id
_entity_poly.type
_entity_poly.pdbx_seq_one_letter_code
_entity_poly.pdbx_strand_id
1 'polypeptide(L)'
;MSNEPAFGPYDFGPYDFGPYDFEPNDAGSKDTEQGFWPGDLTADELDFRLDDFEPADTASERAEEAFWPGDLTVLAKHHTAPHGSHSFVVAHDRSITWGVPGEPQVAAIMVARDLSLNTFTFESSYHATLAFAQNWLIERGCPPESITQVGGNFMKPADDLTVRIEQQIRESGTRYEVLASQTSDFDPCETWTLTRDSSTDQAPIRVFLEEGDDDAHTYTMREGAFADEDTARHWLDDRTGPLPQPPEYRDEAAALRAGVAITRSTNISALPKAGLDAHHVPPTETARQQGSRRSM
;
A
#
# COMPACT_ATOMS: atom_id res chain seq x y z
N MET A 1 2.39 -7.79 54.46
CA MET A 1 2.31 -9.25 54.61
C MET A 1 1.07 -9.73 53.87
N SER A 2 1.25 -10.21 52.63
CA SER A 2 0.30 -11.08 51.90
C SER A 2 0.99 -11.64 50.65
N ASN A 3 1.02 -12.98 50.60
CA ASN A 3 1.39 -13.98 49.59
C ASN A 3 1.80 -13.59 48.15
N GLU A 4 3.02 -14.03 47.79
CA GLU A 4 3.39 -14.54 46.46
C GLU A 4 3.02 -16.04 46.32
N PRO A 5 2.67 -16.54 45.13
CA PRO A 5 2.79 -17.96 44.79
C PRO A 5 4.11 -18.25 44.08
N ALA A 6 4.84 -19.24 44.60
CA ALA A 6 6.09 -19.77 44.04
C ALA A 6 5.80 -20.69 42.84
N PHE A 7 6.46 -20.42 41.71
CA PHE A 7 6.58 -21.36 40.58
C PHE A 7 7.77 -22.28 40.83
N GLY A 8 7.51 -23.59 40.90
CA GLY A 8 8.55 -24.64 40.91
C GLY A 8 9.02 -24.98 39.49
N PRO A 9 10.21 -25.59 39.33
CA PRO A 9 10.80 -25.89 38.03
C PRO A 9 10.15 -27.13 37.39
N TYR A 10 9.82 -27.02 36.09
CA TYR A 10 9.39 -28.15 35.28
C TYR A 10 10.61 -28.95 34.79
N ASP A 11 10.56 -30.25 35.08
CA ASP A 11 11.53 -31.28 34.72
C ASP A 11 11.21 -31.81 33.31
N PHE A 12 12.11 -31.61 32.35
CA PHE A 12 12.04 -32.18 31.00
C PHE A 12 12.97 -33.39 30.91
N GLY A 13 12.41 -34.59 30.98
CA GLY A 13 13.13 -35.83 30.70
C GLY A 13 13.46 -36.01 29.20
N PRO A 14 14.46 -36.83 28.86
CA PRO A 14 14.93 -37.00 27.49
C PRO A 14 14.00 -37.92 26.68
N TYR A 15 13.55 -37.44 25.52
CA TYR A 15 12.82 -38.25 24.55
C TYR A 15 13.79 -39.08 23.69
N ASP A 16 13.55 -40.38 23.69
CA ASP A 16 14.27 -41.45 22.99
C ASP A 16 13.79 -41.53 21.52
N PHE A 17 14.68 -41.25 20.57
CA PHE A 17 14.43 -41.42 19.13
C PHE A 17 15.07 -42.74 18.67
N GLY A 18 14.23 -43.76 18.46
CA GLY A 18 14.63 -45.01 17.81
C GLY A 18 14.83 -44.84 16.28
N PRO A 19 15.68 -45.67 15.65
CA PRO A 19 15.98 -45.56 14.22
C PRO A 19 14.88 -46.21 13.36
N TYR A 20 14.41 -45.47 12.35
CA TYR A 20 13.59 -46.03 11.28
C TYR A 20 14.49 -46.50 10.12
N ASP A 21 14.40 -47.79 9.81
CA ASP A 21 15.01 -48.45 8.66
C ASP A 21 14.42 -47.94 7.33
N PHE A 22 15.29 -47.58 6.38
CA PHE A 22 14.93 -47.37 4.98
C PHE A 22 15.65 -48.44 4.14
N GLU A 23 14.90 -49.39 3.60
CA GLU A 23 15.39 -50.32 2.57
C GLU A 23 15.43 -49.62 1.19
N PRO A 24 16.43 -49.92 0.34
CA PRO A 24 16.50 -49.40 -1.02
C PRO A 24 15.86 -50.38 -2.01
N ASN A 25 14.93 -49.90 -2.84
CA ASN A 25 14.53 -50.62 -4.05
C ASN A 25 14.89 -49.82 -5.30
N ASP A 26 15.54 -50.55 -6.19
CA ASP A 26 16.23 -50.13 -7.40
C ASP A 26 15.39 -50.48 -8.65
N ALA A 27 15.72 -49.81 -9.76
CA ALA A 27 15.40 -50.10 -11.16
C ALA A 27 13.98 -49.81 -11.75
N GLY A 28 13.88 -48.63 -12.39
CA GLY A 28 13.85 -48.56 -13.87
C GLY A 28 12.51 -48.35 -14.58
N SER A 29 12.33 -47.17 -15.20
CA SER A 29 11.94 -47.03 -16.61
C SER A 29 12.16 -45.60 -17.11
N LYS A 30 12.45 -45.48 -18.40
CA LYS A 30 12.88 -44.28 -19.12
C LYS A 30 11.70 -43.43 -19.63
N ASP A 31 12.02 -42.17 -19.87
CA ASP A 31 11.41 -41.25 -20.83
C ASP A 31 9.95 -40.84 -20.59
N THR A 32 9.77 -39.70 -19.93
CA THR A 32 9.08 -38.49 -20.42
C THR A 32 8.56 -37.71 -19.23
N GLU A 33 9.21 -36.58 -18.93
CA GLU A 33 8.52 -35.32 -18.67
C GLU A 33 9.60 -34.25 -18.47
N GLN A 34 9.74 -33.41 -19.49
CA GLN A 34 10.24 -32.06 -19.33
C GLN A 34 9.24 -31.32 -18.42
N GLY A 35 9.39 -31.54 -17.12
CA GLY A 35 8.69 -30.81 -16.06
C GLY A 35 9.34 -29.45 -15.90
N PHE A 36 8.70 -28.47 -16.52
CA PHE A 36 8.77 -27.04 -16.30
C PHE A 36 9.00 -26.65 -14.83
N TRP A 37 10.27 -26.53 -14.42
CA TRP A 37 10.63 -25.75 -13.24
C TRP A 37 10.91 -24.33 -13.75
N PRO A 38 10.14 -23.31 -13.38
CA PRO A 38 10.54 -21.94 -13.65
C PRO A 38 11.89 -21.74 -12.95
N GLY A 39 12.91 -21.49 -13.77
CA GLY A 39 14.29 -21.40 -13.34
C GLY A 39 14.50 -20.31 -12.30
N ASP A 40 15.38 -20.60 -11.36
CA ASP A 40 16.54 -19.76 -11.08
C ASP A 40 16.28 -18.24 -11.14
N LEU A 41 15.53 -17.73 -10.15
CA LEU A 41 15.40 -16.31 -9.84
C LEU A 41 16.11 -16.00 -8.52
N THR A 42 17.32 -16.51 -8.32
CA THR A 42 17.98 -16.47 -7.00
C THR A 42 19.40 -15.96 -7.11
N ALA A 43 19.56 -14.65 -7.29
CA ALA A 43 20.71 -13.81 -6.85
C ALA A 43 20.71 -12.41 -7.53
N ASP A 44 20.10 -12.27 -8.71
CA ASP A 44 20.19 -11.03 -9.52
C ASP A 44 19.15 -9.94 -9.14
N GLU A 45 18.26 -10.23 -8.18
CA GLU A 45 17.11 -9.36 -7.91
C GLU A 45 17.43 -8.23 -6.93
N LEU A 46 18.30 -8.49 -5.95
CA LEU A 46 18.70 -7.54 -4.91
C LEU A 46 20.22 -7.37 -4.87
N ASP A 47 20.73 -6.52 -5.75
CA ASP A 47 22.14 -6.11 -5.78
C ASP A 47 22.26 -4.61 -5.46
N PHE A 48 22.96 -4.29 -4.38
CA PHE A 48 23.25 -2.91 -3.96
C PHE A 48 24.54 -2.34 -4.56
N ARG A 49 25.31 -3.13 -5.32
CA ARG A 49 26.58 -2.76 -5.98
C ARG A 49 27.63 -2.28 -4.99
N LEU A 50 27.94 -3.11 -4.00
CA LEU A 50 28.84 -2.79 -2.89
C LEU A 50 30.21 -3.48 -2.98
N ASP A 51 30.48 -4.26 -4.03
CA ASP A 51 31.71 -5.07 -4.16
C ASP A 51 33.03 -4.31 -3.91
N ASP A 52 33.08 -3.02 -4.25
CA ASP A 52 34.26 -2.16 -4.12
C ASP A 52 34.15 -1.15 -2.96
N PHE A 53 33.15 -1.27 -2.09
CA PHE A 53 32.88 -0.33 -1.00
C PHE A 53 33.01 -0.96 0.37
N GLU A 54 33.55 -0.22 1.32
CA GLU A 54 33.55 -0.58 2.74
C GLU A 54 32.41 0.15 3.49
N PRO A 55 31.86 -0.42 4.58
CA PRO A 55 30.93 0.33 5.41
C PRO A 55 31.58 1.61 5.95
N ALA A 56 30.88 2.74 5.84
CA ALA A 56 31.37 4.02 6.36
C ALA A 56 31.42 4.03 7.91
N ASP A 57 30.62 3.19 8.55
CA ASP A 57 30.54 3.03 9.99
C ASP A 57 30.02 1.63 10.38
N THR A 58 30.12 1.31 11.68
CA THR A 58 29.64 0.03 12.24
C THR A 58 28.13 -0.12 12.17
N ALA A 59 27.35 0.97 12.04
CA ALA A 59 25.90 0.87 11.89
C ALA A 59 25.54 0.32 10.50
N SER A 60 26.24 0.80 9.47
CA SER A 60 26.11 0.36 8.09
C SER A 60 26.56 -1.09 7.90
N GLU A 61 27.66 -1.48 8.53
CA GLU A 61 28.14 -2.88 8.55
C GLU A 61 27.08 -3.81 9.15
N ARG A 62 26.56 -3.48 10.34
CA ARG A 62 25.52 -4.28 11.00
C ARG A 62 24.21 -4.32 10.20
N ALA A 63 23.84 -3.21 9.57
CA ALA A 63 22.64 -3.15 8.76
C ALA A 63 22.77 -4.06 7.53
N GLU A 64 23.92 -4.05 6.86
CA GLU A 64 24.21 -4.98 5.77
C GLU A 64 24.18 -6.45 6.25
N GLU A 65 24.88 -6.78 7.34
CA GLU A 65 24.94 -8.15 7.88
C GLU A 65 23.57 -8.69 8.32
N ALA A 66 22.69 -7.82 8.81
CA ALA A 66 21.35 -8.20 9.23
C ALA A 66 20.42 -8.57 8.05
N PHE A 67 20.75 -8.14 6.82
CA PHE A 67 19.96 -8.45 5.64
C PHE A 67 20.50 -9.68 4.90
N TRP A 68 19.67 -10.71 4.82
CA TRP A 68 19.93 -11.85 3.93
C TRP A 68 19.12 -11.70 2.62
N PRO A 69 19.76 -11.48 1.46
CA PRO A 69 19.04 -11.23 0.20
C PRO A 69 18.07 -12.35 -0.22
N GLY A 70 18.31 -13.60 0.20
CA GLY A 70 17.45 -14.75 -0.13
C GLY A 70 16.06 -14.69 0.50
N ASP A 71 15.90 -13.92 1.57
CA ASP A 71 14.66 -13.84 2.34
C ASP A 71 13.72 -12.73 1.84
N LEU A 72 14.24 -11.81 1.02
CA LEU A 72 13.51 -10.67 0.51
C LEU A 72 12.90 -10.95 -0.87
N THR A 73 11.68 -10.46 -1.08
CA THR A 73 11.04 -10.34 -2.40
C THR A 73 10.95 -8.86 -2.75
N VAL A 74 11.65 -8.44 -3.81
CA VAL A 74 11.71 -7.02 -4.19
C VAL A 74 10.36 -6.57 -4.75
N LEU A 75 9.76 -5.56 -4.13
CA LEU A 75 8.51 -4.94 -4.59
C LEU A 75 8.80 -3.85 -5.62
N ALA A 76 9.79 -3.01 -5.32
CA ALA A 76 10.27 -1.94 -6.20
C ALA A 76 11.74 -1.60 -5.88
N LYS A 77 12.50 -1.16 -6.89
CA LYS A 77 13.88 -0.69 -6.70
C LYS A 77 14.24 0.46 -7.64
N HIS A 78 15.09 1.35 -7.15
CA HIS A 78 15.63 2.47 -7.90
C HIS A 78 17.12 2.68 -7.60
N HIS A 79 17.93 2.90 -8.64
CA HIS A 79 19.32 3.32 -8.51
C HIS A 79 19.52 4.66 -9.20
N THR A 80 20.19 5.61 -8.55
CA THR A 80 20.40 6.95 -9.13
C THR A 80 21.40 6.89 -10.30
N ALA A 81 21.02 7.37 -11.48
CA ALA A 81 21.95 7.44 -12.62
C ALA A 81 22.92 8.64 -12.48
N PRO A 82 24.14 8.59 -13.08
CA PRO A 82 24.71 7.49 -13.86
C PRO A 82 25.51 6.47 -13.02
N HIS A 83 25.96 6.83 -11.82
CA HIS A 83 26.91 6.01 -11.04
C HIS A 83 26.25 5.16 -9.95
N GLY A 84 24.93 5.26 -9.76
CA GLY A 84 24.25 4.60 -8.67
C GLY A 84 24.73 5.14 -7.34
N SER A 85 24.81 6.46 -7.11
CA SER A 85 25.26 6.94 -5.79
C SER A 85 24.28 6.57 -4.67
N HIS A 86 23.01 6.31 -5.00
CA HIS A 86 22.00 5.85 -4.06
C HIS A 86 21.25 4.66 -4.67
N SER A 87 20.91 3.69 -3.81
CA SER A 87 19.98 2.61 -4.09
C SER A 87 18.82 2.73 -3.12
N PHE A 88 17.61 2.63 -3.63
CA PHE A 88 16.38 2.59 -2.85
C PHE A 88 15.64 1.31 -3.19
N VAL A 89 15.23 0.56 -2.18
CA VAL A 89 14.52 -0.70 -2.36
C VAL A 89 13.37 -0.75 -1.37
N VAL A 90 12.20 -1.19 -1.86
CA VAL A 90 11.15 -1.73 -0.98
C VAL A 90 11.05 -3.22 -1.26
N ALA A 91 11.06 -4.03 -0.21
CA ALA A 91 10.95 -5.47 -0.30
C ALA A 91 10.00 -6.03 0.76
N HIS A 92 9.37 -7.16 0.45
CA HIS A 92 8.67 -7.98 1.41
C HIS A 92 9.65 -9.00 2.01
N ASP A 93 9.76 -9.03 3.34
CA ASP A 93 10.58 -9.99 4.06
C ASP A 93 9.79 -11.27 4.36
N ARG A 94 10.18 -12.36 3.71
CA ARG A 94 9.51 -13.67 3.85
C ARG A 94 10.05 -14.49 5.02
N SER A 95 11.13 -14.06 5.66
CA SER A 95 11.68 -14.77 6.83
C SER A 95 10.86 -14.50 8.10
N ILE A 96 10.17 -13.35 8.16
CA ILE A 96 9.41 -12.90 9.34
C ILE A 96 8.20 -13.79 9.65
N THR A 97 7.77 -14.67 8.74
CA THR A 97 6.82 -15.76 9.07
C THR A 97 7.31 -16.66 10.21
N TRP A 98 8.62 -16.67 10.51
CA TRP A 98 9.22 -17.38 11.65
C TRP A 98 9.71 -16.44 12.77
N GLY A 99 9.44 -15.14 12.65
CA GLY A 99 9.80 -14.08 13.59
C GLY A 99 8.77 -13.87 14.70
N VAL A 100 8.74 -12.66 15.28
CA VAL A 100 7.73 -12.32 16.29
C VAL A 100 6.38 -12.10 15.57
N PRO A 101 5.31 -12.82 15.94
CA PRO A 101 4.00 -12.61 15.35
C PRO A 101 3.56 -11.15 15.46
N GLY A 102 3.09 -10.56 14.36
CA GLY A 102 2.67 -9.16 14.32
C GLY A 102 3.71 -8.17 13.84
N GLU A 103 4.97 -8.58 13.65
CA GLU A 103 6.02 -7.65 13.21
C GLU A 103 5.84 -7.19 11.76
N PRO A 104 6.17 -5.93 11.45
CA PRO A 104 6.04 -5.42 10.10
C PRO A 104 6.92 -6.18 9.10
N GLN A 105 6.39 -6.49 7.92
CA GLN A 105 7.05 -7.35 6.92
C GLN A 105 7.57 -6.60 5.69
N VAL A 106 7.32 -5.29 5.58
CA VAL A 106 7.79 -4.48 4.46
C VAL A 106 9.05 -3.74 4.85
N ALA A 107 10.18 -4.13 4.28
CA ALA A 107 11.46 -3.45 4.46
C ALA A 107 11.63 -2.32 3.44
N ALA A 108 11.91 -1.11 3.93
CA ALA A 108 12.44 0.01 3.16
C ALA A 108 13.94 0.09 3.38
N ILE A 109 14.73 0.13 2.30
CA ILE A 109 16.19 0.12 2.34
C ILE A 109 16.75 1.25 1.49
N MET A 110 17.67 2.03 2.07
CA MET A 110 18.43 3.07 1.38
C MET A 110 19.93 2.80 1.57
N VAL A 111 20.66 2.77 0.45
CA VAL A 111 22.12 2.65 0.47
C VAL A 111 22.72 3.83 -0.28
N ALA A 112 23.52 4.65 0.39
CA ALA A 112 24.23 5.77 -0.20
C ALA A 112 25.74 5.50 -0.24
N ARG A 113 26.33 5.62 -1.43
CA ARG A 113 27.75 5.36 -1.71
C ARG A 113 28.52 6.67 -1.88
N ASP A 114 29.64 6.79 -1.17
CA ASP A 114 30.66 7.80 -1.40
C ASP A 114 31.74 7.22 -2.33
N LEU A 115 31.67 7.60 -3.60
CA LEU A 115 32.60 7.15 -4.64
C LEU A 115 34.03 7.69 -4.48
N SER A 116 34.24 8.70 -3.64
CA SER A 116 35.56 9.29 -3.41
C SER A 116 36.33 8.56 -2.31
N LEU A 117 35.60 8.03 -1.33
CA LEU A 117 36.15 7.28 -0.21
C LEU A 117 36.01 5.78 -0.39
N ASN A 118 35.26 5.32 -1.40
CA ASN A 118 34.84 3.94 -1.57
C ASN A 118 34.16 3.41 -0.30
N THR A 119 33.27 4.21 0.28
CA THR A 119 32.48 3.81 1.44
C THR A 119 30.99 3.87 1.18
N PHE A 120 30.18 3.12 1.92
CA PHE A 120 28.72 3.21 1.87
C PHE A 120 28.08 3.41 3.24
N THR A 121 26.91 4.03 3.24
CA THR A 121 25.98 4.06 4.37
C THR A 121 24.77 3.22 4.03
N PHE A 122 24.30 2.42 4.99
CA PHE A 122 23.16 1.52 4.83
C PHE A 122 22.13 1.83 5.90
N GLU A 123 20.94 2.24 5.46
CA GLU A 123 19.79 2.48 6.33
C GLU A 123 18.64 1.57 5.93
N SER A 124 17.93 1.05 6.93
CA SER A 124 16.69 0.31 6.71
C SER A 124 15.64 0.66 7.76
N SER A 125 14.39 0.39 7.41
CA SER A 125 13.25 0.50 8.32
C SER A 125 12.16 -0.48 7.90
N TYR A 126 11.52 -1.12 8.88
CA TYR A 126 10.39 -2.01 8.65
C TYR A 126 9.08 -1.26 8.85
N HIS A 127 8.13 -1.49 7.96
CA HIS A 127 6.84 -0.82 7.91
C HIS A 127 5.72 -1.84 7.72
N ALA A 128 4.55 -1.53 8.28
CA ALA A 128 3.41 -2.43 8.19
C ALA A 128 2.90 -2.49 6.74
N THR A 129 2.82 -1.34 6.09
CA THR A 129 2.28 -1.23 4.73
C THR A 129 3.29 -0.62 3.77
N LEU A 130 3.12 -0.94 2.49
CA LEU A 130 3.93 -0.43 1.40
C LEU A 130 3.97 1.10 1.35
N ALA A 131 2.83 1.77 1.58
CA ALA A 131 2.75 3.23 1.47
C ALA A 131 3.65 3.94 2.49
N PHE A 132 3.76 3.41 3.71
CA PHE A 132 4.67 3.96 4.73
C PHE A 132 6.14 3.70 4.39
N ALA A 133 6.48 2.50 3.89
CA ALA A 133 7.83 2.20 3.39
C ALA A 133 8.24 3.14 2.25
N GLN A 134 7.33 3.40 1.31
CA GLN A 134 7.55 4.34 0.21
C GLN A 134 7.74 5.78 0.72
N ASN A 135 6.91 6.26 1.65
CA ASN A 135 7.08 7.58 2.28
C ASN A 135 8.48 7.73 2.90
N TRP A 136 8.94 6.71 3.64
CA TRP A 136 10.26 6.72 4.29
C TRP A 136 11.43 6.85 3.30
N LEU A 137 11.32 6.22 2.11
CA LEU A 137 12.32 6.35 1.04
C LEU A 137 12.23 7.70 0.32
N ILE A 138 11.02 8.21 0.11
CA ILE A 138 10.79 9.52 -0.51
C ILE A 138 11.40 10.63 0.37
N GLU A 139 11.25 10.55 1.70
CA GLU A 139 11.91 11.46 2.64
C GLU A 139 13.44 11.43 2.54
N ARG A 140 14.02 10.30 2.10
CA ARG A 140 15.46 10.12 1.85
C ARG A 140 15.89 10.48 0.44
N GLY A 141 15.00 11.11 -0.34
CA GLY A 141 15.32 11.61 -1.68
C GLY A 141 15.06 10.62 -2.81
N CYS A 142 14.36 9.51 -2.55
CA CYS A 142 13.88 8.66 -3.63
C CYS A 142 12.82 9.41 -4.47
N PRO A 143 12.95 9.49 -5.80
CA PRO A 143 11.91 10.09 -6.63
C PRO A 143 10.60 9.26 -6.51
N PRO A 144 9.45 9.87 -6.17
CA PRO A 144 8.22 9.12 -5.90
C PRO A 144 7.80 8.16 -7.03
N GLU A 145 7.92 8.60 -8.28
CA GLU A 145 7.58 7.81 -9.46
C GLU A 145 8.46 6.56 -9.66
N SER A 146 9.65 6.55 -9.06
CA SER A 146 10.63 5.47 -9.24
C SER A 146 10.41 4.28 -8.31
N ILE A 147 9.63 4.46 -7.23
CA ILE A 147 9.38 3.41 -6.22
C ILE A 147 7.89 3.06 -6.06
N THR A 148 7.00 3.76 -6.79
CA THR A 148 5.54 3.54 -6.75
C THR A 148 5.09 2.31 -7.53
N GLN A 149 5.87 1.87 -8.52
CA GLN A 149 5.51 0.72 -9.36
C GLN A 149 5.90 -0.59 -8.69
N VAL A 150 4.90 -1.26 -8.13
CA VAL A 150 5.02 -2.65 -7.67
C VAL A 150 4.75 -3.59 -8.84
N GLY A 151 5.48 -4.70 -8.91
CA GLY A 151 5.32 -5.72 -9.94
C GLY A 151 3.87 -6.21 -10.10
N GLY A 152 3.49 -6.68 -11.29
CA GLY A 152 2.10 -7.05 -11.58
C GLY A 152 1.55 -8.29 -10.87
N ASN A 153 2.36 -8.96 -10.05
CA ASN A 153 2.06 -10.23 -9.37
C ASN A 153 1.54 -10.05 -7.94
N PHE A 154 1.46 -8.81 -7.43
CA PHE A 154 0.98 -8.51 -6.09
C PHE A 154 -0.50 -8.09 -6.13
N MET A 155 -1.18 -8.23 -4.98
CA MET A 155 -2.56 -7.77 -4.83
C MET A 155 -2.69 -6.30 -5.25
N LYS A 156 -3.87 -5.95 -5.74
CA LYS A 156 -4.16 -4.59 -6.23
C LYS A 156 -5.11 -3.85 -5.31
N PRO A 157 -5.02 -2.51 -5.23
CA PRO A 157 -6.06 -1.71 -4.60
C PRO A 157 -7.44 -2.08 -5.16
N ALA A 158 -8.39 -2.39 -4.29
CA ALA A 158 -9.75 -2.77 -4.69
C ALA A 158 -10.59 -1.58 -5.16
N ASP A 159 -10.25 -0.35 -4.74
CA ASP A 159 -11.03 0.86 -5.03
C ASP A 159 -10.20 2.15 -5.03
N ASP A 160 -10.80 3.22 -5.59
CA ASP A 160 -10.19 4.55 -5.68
C ASP A 160 -9.90 5.19 -4.31
N LEU A 161 -10.64 4.78 -3.26
CA LEU A 161 -10.40 5.28 -1.90
C LEU A 161 -9.08 4.74 -1.36
N THR A 162 -8.79 3.46 -1.59
CA THR A 162 -7.53 2.81 -1.26
C THR A 162 -6.37 3.55 -1.92
N VAL A 163 -6.44 3.74 -3.24
CA VAL A 163 -5.40 4.47 -4.00
C VAL A 163 -5.17 5.88 -3.46
N ARG A 164 -6.24 6.59 -3.09
CA ARG A 164 -6.15 7.95 -2.54
C ARG A 164 -5.46 7.97 -1.17
N ILE A 165 -5.81 7.05 -0.27
CA ILE A 165 -5.22 6.98 1.07
C ILE A 165 -3.73 6.62 0.96
N GLU A 166 -3.36 5.67 0.09
CA GLU A 166 -1.96 5.32 -0.13
C GLU A 166 -1.15 6.51 -0.68
N GLN A 167 -1.73 7.25 -1.64
CA GLN A 167 -1.11 8.46 -2.15
C GLN A 167 -0.95 9.51 -1.04
N GLN A 168 -1.97 9.70 -0.20
CA GLN A 168 -1.91 10.60 0.95
C GLN A 168 -0.78 10.22 1.91
N ILE A 169 -0.59 8.93 2.22
CA ILE A 169 0.50 8.44 3.07
C ILE A 169 1.86 8.70 2.41
N ARG A 170 2.02 8.35 1.13
CA ARG A 170 3.28 8.57 0.38
C ARG A 170 3.71 10.03 0.31
N GLU A 171 2.74 10.94 0.19
CA GLU A 171 2.97 12.38 0.06
C GLU A 171 2.99 13.11 1.41
N SER A 172 2.81 12.37 2.51
CA SER A 172 2.65 12.94 3.85
C SER A 172 3.95 13.49 4.44
N GLY A 173 5.10 12.99 4.00
CA GLY A 173 6.38 13.28 4.64
C GLY A 173 6.28 12.98 6.14
N THR A 174 6.77 13.91 6.97
CA THR A 174 6.81 13.71 8.43
C THR A 174 5.47 13.94 9.13
N ARG A 175 4.35 14.03 8.39
CA ARG A 175 3.01 14.33 8.96
C ARG A 175 2.52 13.22 9.89
N TYR A 176 2.77 11.96 9.52
CA TYR A 176 2.31 10.80 10.29
C TYR A 176 3.45 10.22 11.12
N GLU A 177 3.43 10.49 12.43
CA GLU A 177 4.30 9.82 13.39
C GLU A 177 3.73 8.42 13.67
N VAL A 178 4.46 7.36 13.31
CA VAL A 178 4.04 5.98 13.60
C VAL A 178 4.20 5.67 15.09
N LEU A 179 3.11 5.30 15.75
CA LEU A 179 3.07 4.96 17.18
C LEU A 179 3.13 3.45 17.43
N ALA A 180 2.45 2.68 16.56
CA ALA A 180 2.42 1.23 16.60
C ALA A 180 1.95 0.67 15.26
N SER A 181 2.22 -0.61 15.03
CA SER A 181 1.70 -1.37 13.89
C SER A 181 1.58 -2.84 14.24
N GLN A 182 0.75 -3.56 13.48
CA GLN A 182 0.65 -5.00 13.53
C GLN A 182 0.34 -5.54 12.14
N THR A 183 0.91 -6.69 11.81
CA THR A 183 0.59 -7.50 10.63
C THR A 183 -0.05 -8.83 11.05
N SER A 184 -0.97 -9.35 10.26
CA SER A 184 -1.55 -10.68 10.43
C SER A 184 -1.68 -11.31 9.05
N ASP A 185 -0.97 -12.42 8.84
CA ASP A 185 -1.01 -13.24 7.64
C ASP A 185 -2.07 -14.36 7.73
N PHE A 186 -2.78 -14.46 8.86
CA PHE A 186 -3.91 -15.37 9.04
C PHE A 186 -5.20 -14.78 8.50
N ASP A 187 -6.06 -15.60 7.91
CA ASP A 187 -7.40 -15.20 7.45
C ASP A 187 -8.27 -14.65 8.61
N PRO A 188 -8.73 -13.38 8.55
CA PRO A 188 -8.51 -12.42 7.47
C PRO A 188 -7.13 -11.75 7.53
N CYS A 189 -6.41 -11.75 6.40
CA CYS A 189 -5.12 -11.08 6.29
C CYS A 189 -5.33 -9.58 6.53
N GLU A 190 -4.78 -9.07 7.63
CA GLU A 190 -5.02 -7.72 8.11
C GLU A 190 -3.70 -7.09 8.56
N THR A 191 -3.50 -5.84 8.19
CA THR A 191 -2.40 -5.03 8.72
C THR A 191 -2.95 -3.69 9.17
N TRP A 192 -2.49 -3.18 10.32
CA TRP A 192 -2.81 -1.81 10.72
C TRP A 192 -1.58 -1.02 11.15
N THR A 193 -1.65 0.29 10.92
CA THR A 193 -0.67 1.27 11.41
C THR A 193 -1.40 2.36 12.18
N LEU A 194 -1.02 2.55 13.44
CA LEU A 194 -1.50 3.59 14.33
C LEU A 194 -0.52 4.77 14.26
N THR A 195 -1.02 5.96 13.97
CA THR A 195 -0.19 7.16 13.80
C THR A 195 -0.76 8.36 14.55
N ARG A 196 0.09 9.36 14.78
CA ARG A 196 -0.32 10.71 15.14
C ARG A 196 -0.14 11.64 13.93
N ASP A 197 -1.22 12.28 13.53
CA ASP A 197 -1.28 13.25 12.46
C ASP A 197 -0.95 14.66 12.99
N SER A 198 0.20 15.20 12.61
CA SER A 198 0.64 16.52 13.05
C SER A 198 -0.07 17.69 12.36
N SER A 199 -0.94 17.43 11.37
CA SER A 199 -1.63 18.49 10.63
C SER A 199 -3.01 18.85 11.20
N THR A 200 -3.47 18.16 12.24
CA THR A 200 -4.77 18.42 12.87
C THR A 200 -4.67 18.32 14.39
N ASP A 201 -5.45 19.14 15.09
CA ASP A 201 -5.69 19.00 16.54
C ASP A 201 -6.98 18.21 16.82
N GLN A 202 -7.87 18.08 15.84
CA GLN A 202 -9.13 17.36 15.98
C GLN A 202 -8.96 15.93 15.49
N ALA A 203 -9.14 14.97 16.41
CA ALA A 203 -8.95 13.55 16.17
C ALA A 203 -7.57 13.23 15.53
N PRO A 204 -6.46 13.59 16.20
CA PRO A 204 -5.11 13.49 15.64
C PRO A 204 -4.60 12.06 15.55
N ILE A 205 -5.25 11.09 16.21
CA ILE A 205 -4.83 9.70 16.15
C ILE A 205 -5.49 9.03 14.95
N ARG A 206 -4.68 8.54 14.01
CA ARG A 206 -5.17 7.87 12.81
C ARG A 206 -4.85 6.38 12.85
N VAL A 207 -5.80 5.57 12.41
CA VAL A 207 -5.60 4.15 12.13
C VAL A 207 -5.70 3.96 10.63
N PHE A 208 -4.64 3.44 10.02
CA PHE A 208 -4.66 2.97 8.64
C PHE A 208 -4.79 1.45 8.68
N LEU A 209 -5.93 0.96 8.22
CA LEU A 209 -6.29 -0.45 8.22
C LEU A 209 -6.26 -0.98 6.79
N GLU A 210 -5.41 -1.97 6.55
CA GLU A 210 -5.28 -2.72 5.30
C GLU A 210 -5.88 -4.12 5.49
N GLU A 211 -6.83 -4.48 4.64
CA GLU A 211 -7.47 -5.79 4.65
C GLU A 211 -7.31 -6.44 3.26
N GLY A 212 -6.74 -7.64 3.22
CA GLY A 212 -6.56 -8.44 2.01
C GLY A 212 -7.76 -9.33 1.70
N ASP A 213 -8.07 -9.47 0.41
CA ASP A 213 -9.03 -10.42 -0.15
C ASP A 213 -8.28 -11.31 -1.14
N ASP A 214 -7.94 -12.52 -0.68
CA ASP A 214 -7.21 -13.51 -1.47
C ASP A 214 -8.00 -14.01 -2.68
N ASP A 215 -9.33 -14.12 -2.55
CA ASP A 215 -10.21 -14.61 -3.62
C ASP A 215 -10.29 -13.61 -4.78
N ALA A 216 -10.42 -12.31 -4.45
CA ALA A 216 -10.41 -11.23 -5.42
C ALA A 216 -9.00 -10.83 -5.87
N HIS A 217 -7.97 -11.27 -5.14
CA HIS A 217 -6.58 -10.84 -5.27
C HIS A 217 -6.44 -9.30 -5.19
N THR A 218 -7.13 -8.71 -4.23
CA THR A 218 -7.16 -7.26 -3.98
C THR A 218 -7.03 -6.95 -2.49
N TYR A 219 -6.71 -5.71 -2.15
CA TYR A 219 -6.78 -5.23 -0.78
C TYR A 219 -7.51 -3.89 -0.69
N THR A 220 -8.02 -3.56 0.49
CA THR A 220 -8.55 -2.24 0.79
C THR A 220 -7.72 -1.55 1.86
N MET A 221 -7.59 -0.21 1.75
CA MET A 221 -7.03 0.63 2.80
C MET A 221 -8.12 1.57 3.32
N ARG A 222 -8.27 1.66 4.64
CA ARG A 222 -9.22 2.55 5.31
C ARG A 222 -8.53 3.38 6.38
N GLU A 223 -8.85 4.67 6.40
CA GLU A 223 -8.40 5.59 7.43
C GLU A 223 -9.52 5.79 8.46
N GLY A 224 -9.17 5.62 9.74
CA GLY A 224 -9.99 6.01 10.87
C GLY A 224 -9.35 7.12 11.68
N ALA A 225 -10.15 7.91 12.38
CA ALA A 225 -9.70 9.05 13.17
C ALA A 225 -10.27 9.03 14.60
N PHE A 226 -9.39 9.19 15.58
CA PHE A 226 -9.68 9.06 17.00
C PHE A 226 -9.13 10.25 17.77
N ALA A 227 -9.81 10.60 18.86
CA ALA A 227 -9.41 11.70 19.73
C ALA A 227 -8.09 11.43 20.47
N ASP A 228 -7.85 10.16 20.84
CA ASP A 228 -6.72 9.72 21.64
C ASP A 228 -6.33 8.27 21.33
N GLU A 229 -5.13 7.89 21.78
CA GLU A 229 -4.51 6.60 21.49
C GLU A 229 -5.25 5.45 22.15
N ASP A 230 -5.71 5.63 23.39
CA ASP A 230 -6.43 4.60 24.16
C ASP A 230 -7.73 4.21 23.47
N THR A 231 -8.48 5.19 22.96
CA THR A 231 -9.73 4.95 22.21
C THR A 231 -9.45 4.20 20.90
N ALA A 232 -8.37 4.56 20.18
CA ALA A 232 -7.98 3.86 18.96
C ALA A 232 -7.57 2.40 19.25
N ARG A 233 -6.78 2.17 20.30
CA ARG A 233 -6.36 0.83 20.72
C ARG A 233 -7.54 -0.03 21.16
N HIS A 234 -8.46 0.53 21.96
CA HIS A 234 -9.67 -0.18 22.36
C HIS A 234 -10.52 -0.58 21.14
N TRP A 235 -10.61 0.30 20.13
CA TRP A 235 -11.27 -0.05 18.87
C TRP A 235 -10.51 -1.15 18.11
N LEU A 236 -9.18 -1.12 18.09
CA LEU A 236 -8.36 -2.17 17.46
C LEU A 236 -8.53 -3.53 18.16
N ASP A 237 -8.66 -3.54 19.48
CA ASP A 237 -8.80 -4.76 20.29
C ASP A 237 -10.20 -5.39 20.14
N ASP A 238 -11.26 -4.58 20.25
CA ASP A 238 -12.63 -5.10 20.34
C ASP A 238 -13.43 -4.96 19.03
N ARG A 239 -12.96 -4.13 18.08
CA ARG A 239 -13.57 -3.84 16.77
C ARG A 239 -15.07 -3.54 16.84
N THR A 240 -15.52 -2.94 17.95
CA THR A 240 -16.94 -2.67 18.15
C THR A 240 -17.38 -1.48 17.32
N GLY A 241 -18.17 -1.75 16.27
CA GLY A 241 -18.77 -0.73 15.42
C GLY A 241 -17.87 -0.27 14.26
N PRO A 242 -18.39 0.60 13.38
CA PRO A 242 -17.68 1.02 12.19
C PRO A 242 -16.43 1.84 12.54
N LEU A 243 -15.38 1.72 11.72
CA LEU A 243 -14.20 2.56 11.80
C LEU A 243 -14.60 4.06 11.73
N PRO A 244 -14.29 4.87 12.75
CA PRO A 244 -14.68 6.28 12.77
C PRO A 244 -14.01 7.06 11.64
N GLN A 245 -14.78 7.62 10.72
CA GLN A 245 -14.21 8.35 9.58
C GLN A 245 -13.54 9.68 9.99
N PRO A 246 -12.41 10.03 9.36
CA PRO A 246 -11.81 11.36 9.39
C PRO A 246 -12.83 12.49 9.27
N PRO A 247 -12.79 13.53 10.14
CA PRO A 247 -13.68 14.68 10.03
C PRO A 247 -13.66 15.34 8.64
N GLU A 248 -12.48 15.39 8.02
CA GLU A 248 -12.24 16.04 6.73
C GLU A 248 -13.05 15.39 5.60
N TYR A 249 -13.27 14.07 5.66
CA TYR A 249 -14.03 13.34 4.64
C TYR A 249 -15.52 13.70 4.66
N ARG A 250 -16.04 14.15 5.82
CA ARG A 250 -17.45 14.60 5.93
C ARG A 250 -17.64 15.93 5.23
N ASP A 251 -16.67 16.83 5.35
CA ASP A 251 -16.69 18.15 4.73
C ASP A 251 -16.51 18.05 3.21
N GLU A 252 -15.66 17.16 2.73
CA GLU A 252 -15.53 16.85 1.30
C GLU A 252 -16.82 16.28 0.69
N ALA A 253 -17.45 15.32 1.37
CA ALA A 253 -18.72 14.75 0.91
C ALA A 253 -19.85 15.80 0.90
N ALA A 254 -19.85 16.74 1.84
CA ALA A 254 -20.78 17.87 1.87
C ALA A 254 -20.48 18.87 0.73
N ALA A 255 -19.22 19.19 0.47
CA ALA A 255 -18.78 20.06 -0.61
C ALA A 255 -19.12 19.48 -2.00
N LEU A 256 -18.90 18.18 -2.21
CA LEU A 256 -19.29 17.47 -3.44
C LEU A 256 -20.81 17.52 -3.65
N ARG A 257 -21.61 17.30 -2.60
CA ARG A 257 -23.07 17.43 -2.66
C ARG A 257 -23.51 18.86 -3.00
N ALA A 258 -22.86 19.86 -2.42
CA ALA A 258 -23.13 21.27 -2.74
C ALA A 258 -22.76 21.61 -4.19
N GLY A 259 -21.61 21.14 -4.70
CA GLY A 259 -21.17 21.33 -6.09
C GLY A 259 -22.12 20.69 -7.12
N VAL A 260 -22.61 19.48 -6.84
CA VAL A 260 -23.63 18.80 -7.67
C VAL A 260 -24.95 19.60 -7.66
N ALA A 261 -25.37 20.13 -6.52
CA ALA A 261 -26.56 20.97 -6.42
C ALA A 261 -26.41 22.26 -7.25
N ILE A 262 -25.26 22.94 -7.15
CA ILE A 262 -24.96 24.15 -7.94
C ILE A 262 -24.98 23.84 -9.45
N THR A 263 -24.38 22.73 -9.87
CA THR A 263 -24.33 22.31 -11.28
C THR A 263 -25.72 21.94 -11.83
N ARG A 264 -26.61 21.39 -10.99
CA ARG A 264 -28.01 21.14 -11.36
C ARG A 264 -28.82 22.44 -11.47
N SER A 265 -28.59 23.40 -10.57
CA SER A 265 -29.28 24.70 -10.62
C SER A 265 -28.88 25.56 -11.82
N THR A 266 -27.61 25.51 -12.25
CA THR A 266 -27.15 26.24 -13.45
C THR A 266 -27.68 25.63 -14.75
N ASN A 267 -27.86 24.31 -14.83
CA ASN A 267 -28.44 23.63 -16.00
C ASN A 267 -29.95 23.79 -16.15
N ILE A 268 -30.69 24.13 -15.09
CA ILE A 268 -32.15 24.39 -15.17
C ILE A 268 -32.44 25.84 -15.64
N SER A 269 -31.50 26.76 -15.49
CA SER A 269 -31.65 28.15 -15.98
C SER A 269 -31.41 28.33 -17.49
N ALA A 270 -31.04 27.27 -18.23
CA ALA A 270 -30.80 27.32 -19.67
C ALA A 270 -31.96 26.78 -20.53
N LEU A 271 -33.22 26.83 -20.04
CA LEU A 271 -34.39 26.62 -20.90
C LEU A 271 -34.70 27.94 -21.67
N PRO A 272 -34.71 27.95 -23.01
CA PRO A 272 -35.07 29.13 -23.78
C PRO A 272 -36.55 29.47 -23.57
N LYS A 273 -36.78 30.73 -23.22
CA LYS A 273 -38.09 31.36 -23.09
C LYS A 273 -38.81 31.34 -24.44
N ALA A 274 -39.71 30.37 -24.64
CA ALA A 274 -40.68 30.40 -25.73
C ALA A 274 -41.59 31.63 -25.53
N GLY A 275 -41.37 32.67 -26.34
CA GLY A 275 -42.23 33.84 -26.41
C GLY A 275 -43.54 33.48 -27.10
N LEU A 276 -44.61 33.38 -26.30
CA LEU A 276 -45.99 33.52 -26.74
C LEU A 276 -46.32 35.02 -26.70
N ASP A 277 -46.62 35.62 -27.85
CA ASP A 277 -47.43 36.85 -27.89
C ASP A 277 -48.41 36.84 -29.08
N ALA A 278 -49.68 36.78 -28.70
CA ALA A 278 -50.92 37.36 -29.20
C ALA A 278 -51.17 37.61 -30.71
N HIS A 279 -52.21 36.92 -31.21
CA HIS A 279 -53.38 37.40 -31.95
C HIS A 279 -53.29 38.65 -32.86
N HIS A 280 -53.45 38.43 -34.18
CA HIS A 280 -54.16 39.34 -35.08
C HIS A 280 -54.89 38.56 -36.18
N VAL A 281 -56.14 38.93 -36.48
CA VAL A 281 -57.06 38.34 -37.49
C VAL A 281 -57.70 39.51 -38.25
N PRO A 282 -58.27 39.33 -39.46
CA PRO A 282 -57.69 39.15 -40.81
C PRO A 282 -57.89 40.44 -41.67
N PRO A 283 -57.71 40.40 -43.01
CA PRO A 283 -58.92 40.33 -43.84
C PRO A 283 -58.80 39.49 -45.12
N THR A 284 -59.99 39.20 -45.63
CA THR A 284 -60.37 38.52 -46.88
C THR A 284 -59.93 39.30 -48.13
N GLU A 285 -59.31 38.63 -49.12
CA GLU A 285 -59.57 38.96 -50.53
C GLU A 285 -59.26 37.78 -51.48
N THR A 286 -60.24 37.56 -52.36
CA THR A 286 -60.31 36.63 -53.49
C THR A 286 -59.49 37.08 -54.70
N ALA A 287 -58.88 36.12 -55.43
CA ALA A 287 -58.64 36.08 -56.91
C ALA A 287 -57.23 35.51 -57.21
N ARG A 288 -56.90 34.89 -58.35
CA ARG A 288 -57.57 34.23 -59.50
C ARG A 288 -56.41 33.90 -60.47
N GLN A 289 -56.42 32.72 -61.12
CA GLN A 289 -55.67 32.41 -62.38
C GLN A 289 -54.12 32.42 -62.28
N GLN A 290 -53.29 31.67 -63.00
CA GLN A 290 -53.25 30.89 -64.25
C GLN A 290 -52.05 29.92 -64.04
N GLY A 291 -52.03 28.66 -64.47
CA GLY A 291 -52.05 28.23 -65.86
C GLY A 291 -50.65 27.78 -66.33
N SER A 292 -50.51 26.46 -66.50
CA SER A 292 -49.91 25.80 -67.69
C SER A 292 -48.39 25.64 -67.87
N ARG A 293 -48.06 24.43 -68.36
CA ARG A 293 -46.85 23.90 -69.06
C ARG A 293 -45.65 23.56 -68.17
N ARG A 294 -45.23 22.30 -68.00
CA ARG A 294 -44.97 21.15 -68.92
C ARG A 294 -43.78 21.39 -69.86
N SER A 295 -42.72 20.61 -69.64
CA SER A 295 -41.70 20.04 -70.54
C SER A 295 -40.41 19.86 -69.72
N MET A 296 -39.66 18.77 -69.77
CA MET A 296 -39.71 17.51 -70.52
C MET A 296 -39.01 16.46 -69.66
#